data_AF-A0A7S4DED2-F1
#
_entry.id   AF-A0A7S4DED2-F1
#
_cell.length_a   1.000
_cell.length_b   1.000
_cell.length_c   1.000
_cell.angle_alpha   90.00
_cell.angle_beta   90.00
_cell.angle_gamma   90.00
#
_symmetry.space_group_name_H-M   'P 1'
#
loop_
_entity.id
_entity.type
_entity.pdbx_description
1 polymer ?
#
loop_
_entity_poly.entity_id
_entity_poly.type
_entity_poly.pdbx_seq_one_letter_code
_entity_poly.pdbx_strand_id
1 'polypeptide(L)'
;WGLAPGALERLCRERHPALVEVQTRLARLYPQYTIARLSPQVYGEHLAPLVFNAPVAGDHYDWHIDADPNQAPPSTWSDLHGHYINRQPGKPLFVTLLLYLPPPPAEDEDENSESADGSAWEWPLNQDAETLFLDIPTDTGIFVRPKPSRAIIMDQDITHRVSAPSRFSKTPRYSLVWKLVFHPKQNIDGENRIVDHSNNDAADSLMSIIMDPVPVTLFGSANDNLP
;
A
#
# COMPACT_ATOMS: atom_id res chain seq x y z
N TRP A 1 16.85 3.31 -12.20
CA TRP A 1 16.27 2.32 -11.28
C TRP A 1 14.76 2.47 -11.28
N GLY A 2 13.99 1.39 -11.12
CA GLY A 2 12.54 1.47 -11.09
C GLY A 2 11.85 0.49 -12.01
N LEU A 3 10.52 0.43 -11.93
CA LEU A 3 9.70 -0.29 -12.88
C LEU A 3 9.53 0.52 -14.17
N ALA A 4 9.50 -0.17 -15.31
CA ALA A 4 9.08 0.44 -16.56
C ALA A 4 7.63 0.95 -16.43
N PRO A 5 7.25 2.06 -17.09
CA PRO A 5 5.91 2.67 -16.96
C PRO A 5 4.74 1.67 -17.11
N GLY A 6 4.81 0.77 -18.10
CA GLY A 6 3.76 -0.24 -18.32
C GLY A 6 3.79 -1.42 -17.34
N ALA A 7 4.88 -1.61 -16.58
CA ALA A 7 4.98 -2.76 -15.67
C ALA A 7 4.08 -2.61 -14.44
N LEU A 8 3.99 -1.40 -13.88
CA LEU A 8 3.10 -1.13 -12.75
C LEU A 8 1.62 -1.27 -13.16
N GLU A 9 1.27 -0.79 -14.35
CA GLU A 9 -0.05 -0.96 -14.93
C GLU A 9 -0.41 -2.45 -15.10
N ARG A 10 0.51 -3.26 -15.62
CA ARG A 10 0.32 -4.72 -15.69
C ARG A 10 0.12 -5.33 -14.29
N LEU A 11 0.90 -4.94 -13.29
CA LEU A 11 0.68 -5.41 -11.90
C LEU A 11 -0.69 -4.98 -11.34
N CYS A 12 -1.20 -3.83 -11.77
CA CYS A 12 -2.54 -3.39 -11.41
C CYS A 12 -3.64 -4.20 -12.12
N ARG A 13 -3.48 -4.52 -13.40
CA ARG A 13 -4.55 -5.10 -14.23
C ARG A 13 -4.54 -6.62 -14.32
N GLU A 14 -3.36 -7.20 -14.29
CA GLU A 14 -3.16 -8.63 -14.52
C GLU A 14 -3.15 -9.40 -13.21
N ARG A 15 -3.67 -10.63 -13.27
CA ARG A 15 -3.63 -11.55 -12.14
C ARG A 15 -2.23 -12.16 -12.01
N HIS A 16 -1.39 -11.55 -11.20
CA HIS A 16 -0.04 -12.05 -10.93
C HIS A 16 -0.03 -13.03 -9.73
N PRO A 17 0.52 -14.25 -9.84
CA PRO A 17 0.49 -15.25 -8.76
C PRO A 17 1.04 -14.74 -7.42
N ALA A 18 2.15 -13.99 -7.44
CA ALA A 18 2.71 -13.41 -6.22
C ALA A 18 1.80 -12.37 -5.55
N LEU A 19 1.04 -11.59 -6.35
CA LEU A 19 0.07 -10.64 -5.79
C LEU A 19 -1.10 -11.38 -5.15
N VAL A 20 -1.58 -12.46 -5.80
CA VAL A 20 -2.65 -13.32 -5.26
C VAL A 20 -2.23 -13.96 -3.94
N GLU A 21 -0.97 -14.40 -3.82
CA GLU A 21 -0.43 -14.96 -2.57
C GLU A 21 -0.45 -13.92 -1.44
N VAL A 22 0.04 -12.70 -1.69
CA VAL A 22 0.01 -11.61 -0.71
C VAL A 22 -1.42 -11.28 -0.30
N GLN A 23 -2.34 -11.13 -1.27
CA GLN A 23 -3.75 -10.85 -1.02
C GLN A 23 -4.42 -11.96 -0.20
N THR A 24 -4.11 -13.22 -0.50
CA THR A 24 -4.64 -14.38 0.21
C THR A 24 -4.16 -14.41 1.66
N ARG A 25 -2.88 -14.10 1.90
CA ARG A 25 -2.34 -13.98 3.27
C ARG A 25 -2.99 -12.84 4.04
N LEU A 26 -3.16 -11.67 3.43
CA LEU A 26 -3.86 -10.54 4.04
C LEU A 26 -5.31 -10.90 4.42
N ALA A 27 -6.06 -11.52 3.50
CA ALA A 27 -7.43 -11.93 3.76
C ALA A 27 -7.55 -12.94 4.91
N ARG A 28 -6.53 -13.79 5.12
CA ARG A 28 -6.46 -14.73 6.24
C ARG A 28 -6.09 -14.05 7.56
N LEU A 29 -5.24 -13.02 7.54
CA LEU A 29 -4.87 -12.23 8.72
C LEU A 29 -6.03 -11.35 9.20
N TYR A 30 -6.88 -10.90 8.28
CA TYR A 30 -7.97 -9.97 8.54
C TYR A 30 -9.32 -10.52 8.05
N PRO A 31 -9.78 -11.67 8.59
CA PRO A 31 -10.96 -12.37 8.10
C PRO A 31 -12.26 -11.56 8.23
N GLN A 32 -12.31 -10.61 9.15
CA GLN A 32 -13.43 -9.70 9.40
C GLN A 32 -13.56 -8.57 8.36
N TYR A 33 -12.61 -8.46 7.43
CA TYR A 33 -12.62 -7.43 6.39
C TYR A 33 -12.69 -8.04 5.00
N THR A 34 -13.34 -7.31 4.09
CA THR A 34 -13.15 -7.43 2.65
C THR A 34 -12.11 -6.39 2.24
N ILE A 35 -11.00 -6.84 1.64
CA ILE A 35 -9.86 -5.98 1.34
C ILE A 35 -9.88 -5.60 -0.14
N ALA A 36 -9.87 -4.30 -0.41
CA ALA A 36 -9.77 -3.72 -1.74
C ALA A 36 -8.56 -2.79 -1.84
N ARG A 37 -8.16 -2.44 -3.06
CA ARG A 37 -7.25 -1.32 -3.29
C ARG A 37 -8.00 -0.01 -3.07
N LEU A 38 -7.29 1.03 -2.66
CA LEU A 38 -7.87 2.37 -2.53
C LEU A 38 -8.36 2.84 -3.90
N SER A 39 -9.64 3.18 -3.97
CA SER A 39 -10.31 3.56 -5.21
C SER A 39 -9.96 5.00 -5.59
N PRO A 40 -9.81 5.33 -6.89
CA PRO A 40 -9.72 6.71 -7.36
C PRO A 40 -10.95 7.53 -6.98
N GLN A 41 -12.08 6.90 -6.66
CA GLN A 41 -13.25 7.61 -6.15
C GLN A 41 -12.99 8.32 -4.81
N VAL A 42 -11.91 7.99 -4.10
CA VAL A 42 -11.57 8.67 -2.84
C VAL A 42 -10.80 9.98 -3.09
N TYR A 43 -9.71 9.94 -3.86
CA TYR A 43 -8.79 11.08 -4.05
C TYR A 43 -8.54 11.47 -5.52
N GLY A 44 -9.29 10.90 -6.45
CA GLY A 44 -9.08 11.05 -7.89
C GLY A 44 -8.04 10.08 -8.46
N GLU A 45 -7.86 10.16 -9.78
CA GLU A 45 -6.96 9.31 -10.59
C GLU A 45 -5.46 9.54 -10.31
N HIS A 46 -5.13 10.55 -9.49
CA HIS A 46 -3.75 10.89 -9.15
C HIS A 46 -3.13 9.94 -8.13
N LEU A 47 -3.95 9.21 -7.38
CA LEU A 47 -3.46 8.31 -6.35
C LEU A 47 -3.36 6.88 -6.89
N ALA A 48 -2.13 6.47 -7.23
CA ALA A 48 -1.89 5.13 -7.71
C ALA A 48 -2.13 4.10 -6.57
N PRO A 49 -2.94 3.04 -6.80
CA PRO A 49 -3.23 2.03 -5.77
C PRO A 49 -2.02 1.14 -5.45
N LEU A 50 -0.99 1.18 -6.31
CA LEU A 50 0.27 0.48 -6.21
C LEU A 50 1.40 1.46 -6.52
N VAL A 51 2.45 1.46 -5.73
CA VAL A 51 3.63 2.31 -5.92
C VAL A 51 4.89 1.46 -5.78
N PHE A 52 5.83 1.60 -6.70
CA PHE A 52 7.13 0.96 -6.63
C PHE A 52 8.21 1.99 -6.28
N ASN A 53 8.89 1.77 -5.17
CA ASN A 53 9.96 2.64 -4.71
C ASN A 53 11.32 1.99 -4.98
N ALA A 54 12.26 2.80 -5.44
CA ALA A 54 13.67 2.44 -5.58
C ALA A 54 14.57 3.61 -5.11
N PRO A 55 14.53 4.01 -3.82
CA PRO A 55 15.38 5.06 -3.29
C PRO A 55 16.85 4.75 -3.47
N VAL A 56 17.64 5.78 -3.72
CA VAL A 56 19.09 5.74 -3.85
C VAL A 56 19.77 6.75 -2.93
N ALA A 57 21.08 6.62 -2.78
CA ALA A 57 21.86 7.55 -1.98
C ALA A 57 21.73 8.99 -2.51
N GLY A 58 21.40 9.92 -1.61
CA GLY A 58 21.18 11.34 -1.92
C GLY A 58 19.74 11.72 -2.20
N ASP A 59 18.80 10.76 -2.26
CA ASP A 59 17.37 11.07 -2.32
C ASP A 59 16.89 11.77 -1.04
N HIS A 60 15.79 12.51 -1.15
CA HIS A 60 15.16 13.19 -0.03
C HIS A 60 13.66 12.85 0.01
N TYR A 61 13.16 12.50 1.19
CA TYR A 61 11.76 12.18 1.43
C TYR A 61 11.27 12.91 2.67
N ASP A 62 10.21 13.68 2.50
CA ASP A 62 9.57 14.43 3.57
C ASP A 62 8.66 13.55 4.42
N TRP A 63 8.42 14.00 5.65
CA TRP A 63 7.40 13.42 6.50
C TRP A 63 6.03 13.66 5.90
N HIS A 64 5.24 12.61 5.75
CA HIS A 64 3.90 12.67 5.20
C HIS A 64 3.00 11.58 5.79
N ILE A 65 1.72 11.70 5.49
CA ILE A 65 0.75 10.61 5.59
C ILE A 65 0.37 10.18 4.18
N ASP A 66 -0.12 8.95 4.02
CA ASP A 66 -0.56 8.45 2.73
C ASP A 66 -1.97 8.94 2.37
N ALA A 67 -2.86 8.93 3.35
CA ALA A 67 -4.25 9.35 3.22
C ALA A 67 -4.92 9.47 4.59
N ASP A 68 -5.89 10.36 4.72
CA ASP A 68 -6.75 10.49 5.90
C ASP A 68 -8.23 10.55 5.48
N PRO A 69 -9.06 9.54 5.80
CA PRO A 69 -10.48 9.54 5.43
C PRO A 69 -11.26 10.75 5.98
N ASN A 70 -10.76 11.41 7.02
CA ASN A 70 -11.34 12.64 7.54
C ASN A 70 -11.06 13.86 6.65
N GLN A 71 -10.02 13.78 5.80
CA GLN A 71 -9.59 14.83 4.87
C GLN A 71 -9.88 14.48 3.40
N ALA A 72 -10.58 13.37 3.14
CA ALA A 72 -11.00 13.01 1.79
C ALA A 72 -11.82 14.15 1.16
N PRO A 73 -11.58 14.51 -0.12
CA PRO A 73 -12.37 15.53 -0.81
C PRO A 73 -13.82 15.04 -1.03
N PRO A 74 -14.76 15.96 -1.31
CA PRO A 74 -16.11 15.58 -1.71
C PRO A 74 -16.12 14.66 -2.94
N SER A 75 -16.70 13.47 -2.79
CA SER A 75 -16.82 12.44 -3.81
C SER A 75 -17.89 11.40 -3.46
N THR A 76 -18.13 10.43 -4.35
CA THR A 76 -19.00 9.28 -4.05
C THR A 76 -18.58 8.54 -2.78
N TRP A 77 -17.28 8.55 -2.46
CA TRP A 77 -16.78 7.97 -1.22
C TRP A 77 -17.26 8.74 0.01
N SER A 78 -17.09 10.07 0.03
CA SER A 78 -17.54 10.90 1.15
C SER A 78 -19.06 10.92 1.27
N ASP A 79 -19.79 10.80 0.17
CA ASP A 79 -21.26 10.70 0.20
C ASP A 79 -21.73 9.42 0.88
N LEU A 80 -21.05 8.29 0.63
CA LEU A 80 -21.41 6.98 1.19
C LEU A 80 -20.91 6.80 2.64
N HIS A 81 -19.69 7.24 2.93
CA HIS A 81 -19.03 6.95 4.20
C HIS A 81 -18.91 8.16 5.13
N GLY A 82 -19.11 9.38 4.63
CA GLY A 82 -18.81 10.62 5.34
C GLY A 82 -17.30 10.81 5.58
N HIS A 83 -16.98 11.88 6.31
CA HIS A 83 -15.65 12.08 6.90
C HIS A 83 -15.62 11.39 8.28
N TYR A 84 -14.54 10.68 8.55
CA TYR A 84 -14.38 9.92 9.79
C TYR A 84 -12.91 9.73 10.13
N ILE A 85 -12.62 9.51 11.41
CA ILE A 85 -11.27 9.20 11.89
C ILE A 85 -10.92 7.77 11.47
N ASN A 86 -9.72 7.55 10.95
CA ASN A 86 -9.29 6.19 10.59
C ASN A 86 -9.41 5.25 11.80
N ARG A 87 -9.76 3.98 11.56
CA ARG A 87 -10.14 2.97 12.58
C ARG A 87 -11.47 3.21 13.33
N GLN A 88 -12.27 4.22 12.97
CA GLN A 88 -13.60 4.40 13.57
C GLN A 88 -14.44 3.11 13.41
N PRO A 89 -15.08 2.59 14.48
CA PRO A 89 -15.87 1.37 14.40
C PRO A 89 -16.97 1.43 13.32
N GLY A 90 -17.07 0.36 12.54
CA GLY A 90 -18.06 0.24 11.46
C GLY A 90 -17.73 1.04 10.20
N LYS A 91 -16.64 1.80 10.17
CA LYS A 91 -16.15 2.50 8.97
C LYS A 91 -15.06 1.69 8.25
N PRO A 92 -14.87 1.87 6.93
CA PRO A 92 -13.72 1.32 6.23
C PRO A 92 -12.40 1.78 6.86
N LEU A 93 -11.40 0.91 6.89
CA LEU A 93 -10.08 1.21 7.43
C LEU A 93 -9.10 1.45 6.27
N PHE A 94 -8.38 2.57 6.30
CA PHE A 94 -7.38 2.90 5.29
C PHE A 94 -6.02 2.34 5.72
N VAL A 95 -5.48 1.42 4.93
CA VAL A 95 -4.28 0.63 5.26
C VAL A 95 -3.25 0.73 4.14
N THR A 96 -1.99 0.94 4.48
CA THR A 96 -0.87 0.73 3.56
C THR A 96 -0.20 -0.60 3.87
N LEU A 97 0.06 -1.39 2.83
CA LEU A 97 1.00 -2.49 2.87
C LEU A 97 2.28 -2.06 2.15
N LEU A 98 3.43 -2.12 2.81
CA LEU A 98 4.75 -1.98 2.20
C LEU A 98 5.48 -3.32 2.26
N LEU A 99 5.92 -3.84 1.12
CA LEU A 99 6.73 -5.05 1.00
C LEU A 99 8.13 -4.69 0.51
N TYR A 100 9.15 -5.00 1.31
CA TYR A 100 10.54 -4.88 0.87
C TYR A 100 10.88 -6.02 -0.10
N LEU A 101 11.51 -5.65 -1.21
CA LEU A 101 11.90 -6.58 -2.26
C LEU A 101 13.43 -6.76 -2.26
N PRO A 102 13.93 -7.95 -2.64
CA PRO A 102 15.35 -8.11 -2.94
C PRO A 102 15.74 -7.25 -4.15
N PRO A 103 17.03 -6.93 -4.32
CA PRO A 103 17.49 -6.38 -5.58
C PRO A 103 17.28 -7.38 -6.72
N PRO A 104 17.19 -6.92 -7.98
CA PRO A 104 17.23 -7.83 -9.11
C PRO A 104 18.56 -8.61 -9.10
N PRO A 105 18.56 -9.85 -9.61
CA PRO A 105 19.80 -10.61 -9.79
C PRO A 105 20.78 -9.81 -10.65
N ALA A 106 22.08 -10.01 -10.42
CA ALA A 106 23.11 -9.41 -11.26
C ALA A 106 22.97 -9.92 -12.71
N GLU A 107 23.45 -9.15 -13.69
CA GLU A 107 23.32 -9.50 -15.12
C GLU A 107 23.89 -10.89 -15.49
N ASP A 108 24.81 -11.41 -14.67
CA ASP A 108 25.45 -12.71 -14.83
C ASP A 108 24.89 -13.81 -13.91
N GLU A 109 23.91 -13.50 -13.06
CA GLU A 109 23.27 -14.44 -12.13
C GLU A 109 21.93 -14.93 -12.69
N ASP A 110 21.72 -16.25 -12.68
CA ASP A 110 20.45 -16.86 -13.09
C ASP A 110 19.33 -16.37 -12.17
N GLU A 111 18.15 -16.03 -12.72
CA GLU A 111 17.01 -15.52 -11.93
C GLU A 111 16.51 -16.56 -10.90
N ASN A 112 16.89 -17.84 -11.08
CA ASN A 112 16.61 -18.94 -10.17
C ASN A 112 17.82 -19.35 -9.31
N SER A 113 18.93 -18.61 -9.37
CA SER A 113 20.10 -18.90 -8.54
C SER A 113 19.78 -18.51 -7.10
N GLU A 114 19.40 -19.50 -6.30
CA GLU A 114 19.54 -19.40 -4.86
C GLU A 114 21.04 -19.17 -4.56
N SER A 115 21.33 -18.31 -3.59
CA SER A 115 22.70 -18.17 -3.08
C SER A 115 23.26 -19.57 -2.80
N ALA A 116 24.53 -19.79 -3.12
CA ALA A 116 25.15 -21.11 -3.04
C ALA A 116 25.12 -21.73 -1.62
N ASP A 117 24.83 -20.93 -0.59
CA ASP A 117 24.66 -21.31 0.80
C ASP A 117 23.18 -21.28 1.28
N GLY A 118 22.23 -20.99 0.40
CA GLY A 118 20.82 -20.80 0.72
C GLY A 118 20.52 -19.58 1.59
N SER A 119 21.50 -18.68 1.80
CA SER A 119 21.30 -17.48 2.60
C SER A 119 20.45 -16.45 1.84
N ALA A 120 19.33 -16.05 2.43
CA ALA A 120 18.53 -14.97 1.87
C ALA A 120 19.36 -13.67 1.83
N TRP A 121 19.23 -12.92 0.73
CA TRP A 121 19.85 -11.59 0.63
C TRP A 121 19.47 -10.72 1.83
N GLU A 122 20.45 -9.97 2.37
CA GLU A 122 20.23 -9.07 3.52
C GLU A 122 20.68 -7.65 3.22
N TRP A 123 19.85 -6.67 3.63
CA TRP A 123 20.22 -5.27 3.58
C TRP A 123 21.26 -4.95 4.68
N PRO A 124 22.46 -4.44 4.33
CA PRO A 124 23.52 -4.22 5.32
C PRO A 124 23.14 -3.21 6.42
N LEU A 125 23.65 -3.44 7.63
CA LEU A 125 23.37 -2.63 8.82
C LEU A 125 23.74 -1.15 8.67
N ASN A 126 24.79 -0.87 7.92
CA ASN A 126 25.36 0.47 7.74
C ASN A 126 24.91 1.15 6.45
N GLN A 127 23.80 0.70 5.84
CA GLN A 127 23.29 1.25 4.58
C GLN A 127 21.99 2.04 4.70
N ASP A 128 21.50 2.31 5.91
CA ASP A 128 20.29 3.09 6.20
C ASP A 128 19.06 2.54 5.44
N ALA A 129 18.25 3.41 4.82
CA ALA A 129 17.05 3.09 4.02
C ALA A 129 15.82 2.56 4.80
N GLU A 130 15.79 2.81 6.11
CA GLU A 130 14.66 2.56 7.00
C GLU A 130 13.36 3.23 6.52
N THR A 131 12.24 2.59 6.86
CA THR A 131 10.96 3.32 6.98
C THR A 131 10.87 3.84 8.41
N LEU A 132 10.73 5.15 8.56
CA LEU A 132 10.65 5.87 9.83
C LEU A 132 9.20 6.25 10.10
N PHE A 133 8.75 6.07 11.34
CA PHE A 133 7.43 6.46 11.83
C PHE A 133 7.58 7.46 12.96
N LEU A 134 6.74 8.49 12.98
CA LEU A 134 6.77 9.55 13.98
C LEU A 134 5.39 9.74 14.61
N ASP A 135 5.35 9.71 15.93
CA ASP A 135 4.19 10.14 16.72
C ASP A 135 4.35 11.62 17.04
N ILE A 136 3.71 12.48 16.23
CA ILE A 136 3.86 13.96 16.32
C ILE A 136 3.58 14.50 17.74
N PRO A 137 2.49 14.09 18.43
CA PRO A 137 2.21 14.59 19.78
C PRO A 137 3.29 14.32 20.83
N THR A 138 4.04 13.23 20.70
CA THR A 138 5.06 12.83 21.69
C THR A 138 6.49 12.99 21.20
N ASP A 139 6.68 13.40 19.93
CA ASP A 139 7.97 13.49 19.25
C ASP A 139 8.80 12.20 19.36
N THR A 140 8.11 11.05 19.42
CA THR A 140 8.72 9.73 19.54
C THR A 140 8.58 8.98 18.23
N GLY A 141 9.64 8.29 17.81
CA GLY A 141 9.64 7.54 16.57
C GLY A 141 10.11 6.10 16.71
N ILE A 142 9.67 5.27 15.77
CA ILE A 142 10.19 3.92 15.56
C ILE A 142 10.65 3.80 14.10
N PHE A 143 11.56 2.86 13.84
CA PHE A 143 12.02 2.60 12.50
C PHE A 143 12.01 1.11 12.17
N VAL A 144 11.80 0.80 10.90
CA VAL A 144 11.86 -0.55 10.37
C VAL A 144 12.96 -0.61 9.33
N ARG A 145 13.94 -1.48 9.57
CA ARG A 145 15.01 -1.75 8.61
C ARG A 145 14.46 -2.57 7.43
N PRO A 146 14.89 -2.27 6.19
CA PRO A 146 14.57 -3.10 5.04
C PRO A 146 15.13 -4.51 5.21
N LYS A 147 14.32 -5.51 4.86
CA LYS A 147 14.73 -6.91 4.71
C LYS A 147 13.81 -7.56 3.67
N PRO A 148 14.32 -8.30 2.67
CA PRO A 148 13.46 -8.92 1.68
C PRO A 148 12.32 -9.71 2.31
N SER A 149 11.15 -9.64 1.69
CA SER A 149 9.93 -10.32 2.13
C SER A 149 9.36 -9.85 3.47
N ARG A 150 9.97 -8.84 4.11
CA ARG A 150 9.36 -8.16 5.25
C ARG A 150 8.24 -7.26 4.74
N ALA A 151 7.06 -7.46 5.33
CA ALA A 151 5.89 -6.61 5.12
C ALA A 151 5.71 -5.68 6.32
N ILE A 152 5.36 -4.43 6.05
CA ILE A 152 4.81 -3.48 7.03
C ILE A 152 3.35 -3.25 6.66
N ILE A 153 2.47 -3.40 7.64
CA ILE A 153 1.06 -3.02 7.54
C ILE A 153 0.85 -1.87 8.50
N MET A 154 0.34 -0.76 8.00
CA MET A 154 0.18 0.48 8.77
C MET A 154 -1.11 1.20 8.37
N ASP A 155 -1.66 1.97 9.29
CA ASP A 155 -2.75 2.88 8.97
C ASP A 155 -2.23 4.02 8.09
N GLN A 156 -2.99 4.44 7.07
CA GLN A 156 -2.52 5.42 6.07
C GLN A 156 -2.33 6.83 6.62
N ASP A 157 -2.92 7.15 7.77
CA ASP A 157 -2.84 8.42 8.48
C ASP A 157 -1.68 8.48 9.50
N ILE A 158 -0.81 7.47 9.53
CA ILE A 158 0.42 7.50 10.34
C ILE A 158 1.49 8.34 9.63
N THR A 159 2.06 9.30 10.36
CA THR A 159 3.18 10.11 9.85
C THR A 159 4.43 9.26 9.70
N HIS A 160 4.97 9.23 8.49
CA HIS A 160 6.13 8.42 8.16
C HIS A 160 6.99 9.05 7.06
N ARG A 161 8.20 8.53 6.90
CA ARG A 161 9.08 8.82 5.77
C ARG A 161 10.05 7.68 5.53
N VAL A 162 10.78 7.75 4.43
CA VAL A 162 11.89 6.85 4.12
C VAL A 162 13.20 7.60 4.37
N SER A 163 14.15 7.00 5.08
CA SER A 163 15.53 7.50 5.06
C SER A 163 16.17 7.16 3.72
N ALA A 164 17.00 8.04 3.19
CA ALA A 164 17.77 7.71 1.99
C ALA A 164 18.76 6.58 2.33
N PRO A 165 19.02 5.65 1.38
CA PRO A 165 20.19 4.79 1.49
C PRO A 165 21.46 5.59 1.76
N SER A 166 22.37 5.02 2.57
CA SER A 166 23.65 5.68 2.84
C SER A 166 24.44 5.89 1.54
N ARG A 167 25.37 6.84 1.54
CA ARG A 167 26.33 7.06 0.43
C ARG A 167 27.19 5.83 0.06
N PHE A 168 27.23 4.81 0.91
CA PHE A 168 27.95 3.57 0.67
C PHE A 168 27.10 2.51 -0.03
N SER A 169 25.78 2.73 -0.13
CA SER A 169 24.90 1.82 -0.85
C SER A 169 25.09 1.97 -2.35
N LYS A 170 25.27 0.84 -3.03
CA LYS A 170 25.44 0.77 -4.50
C LYS A 170 24.18 0.33 -5.23
N THR A 171 23.15 -0.05 -4.47
CA THR A 171 21.91 -0.63 -4.98
C THR A 171 20.73 0.15 -4.40
N PRO A 172 19.65 0.36 -5.16
CA PRO A 172 18.45 0.95 -4.60
C PRO A 172 17.80 0.06 -3.54
N ARG A 173 17.03 0.68 -2.65
CA ARG A 173 16.14 -0.04 -1.74
C ARG A 173 14.80 -0.32 -2.43
N TYR A 174 14.55 -1.55 -2.83
CA TYR A 174 13.29 -1.86 -3.52
C TYR A 174 12.15 -2.12 -2.55
N SER A 175 10.99 -1.53 -2.82
CA SER A 175 9.74 -1.89 -2.15
C SER A 175 8.53 -1.68 -3.04
N LEU A 176 7.54 -2.55 -2.88
CA LEU A 176 6.21 -2.40 -3.48
C LEU A 176 5.24 -1.98 -2.38
N VAL A 177 4.44 -0.95 -2.65
CA VAL A 177 3.50 -0.36 -1.71
C VAL A 177 2.09 -0.47 -2.28
N TRP A 178 1.15 -0.98 -1.49
CA TRP A 178 -0.27 -1.01 -1.81
C TRP A 178 -1.00 -0.01 -0.94
N LYS A 179 -1.83 0.82 -1.56
CA LYS A 179 -2.84 1.61 -0.85
C LYS A 179 -4.11 0.77 -0.83
N LEU A 180 -4.54 0.37 0.36
CA LEU A 180 -5.65 -0.57 0.59
C LEU A 180 -6.76 0.06 1.42
N VAL A 181 -7.96 -0.48 1.25
CA VAL A 181 -9.12 -0.20 2.09
C VAL A 181 -9.69 -1.52 2.59
N PHE A 182 -9.87 -1.62 3.90
CA PHE A 182 -10.41 -2.78 4.58
C PHE A 182 -11.87 -2.46 4.94
N HIS A 183 -12.81 -3.02 4.18
CA HIS A 183 -14.24 -2.84 4.42
C HIS A 183 -14.72 -3.85 5.48
N PRO A 184 -15.27 -3.41 6.63
CA PRO A 184 -15.81 -4.32 7.62
C PRO A 184 -16.89 -5.19 6.98
N LYS A 185 -16.78 -6.52 7.14
CA LYS A 185 -17.90 -7.40 6.81
C LYS A 185 -19.02 -7.13 7.81
N GLN A 186 -20.24 -6.96 7.32
CA GLN A 186 -21.39 -6.93 8.21
C GLN A 186 -21.49 -8.31 8.87
N ASN A 187 -21.52 -8.36 10.20
CA ASN A 187 -21.88 -9.58 10.90
C ASN A 187 -23.33 -9.89 10.53
N ILE A 188 -23.54 -10.87 9.65
CA ILE A 188 -24.87 -11.46 9.43
C ILE A 188 -25.13 -12.41 10.60
N ASP A 189 -25.17 -11.88 11.82
CA ASP A 189 -25.53 -12.63 13.01
C ASP A 189 -26.44 -11.76 13.88
N GLY A 190 -27.74 -11.91 13.61
CA GLY A 190 -28.80 -11.82 14.61
C GLY A 190 -29.19 -10.45 15.15
N GLU A 191 -29.90 -9.64 14.36
CA GLU A 191 -31.01 -8.85 14.90
C GLU A 191 -31.95 -8.39 13.77
N ASN A 192 -33.25 -8.57 13.98
CA ASN A 192 -34.34 -8.34 13.04
C ASN A 192 -34.19 -7.04 12.23
N ARG A 193 -33.91 -7.15 10.94
CA ARG A 193 -34.22 -6.09 9.97
C ARG A 193 -35.42 -6.53 9.14
N ILE A 194 -36.55 -5.86 9.42
CA ILE A 194 -37.70 -5.79 8.51
C ILE A 194 -37.14 -5.41 7.14
N VAL A 195 -37.38 -6.30 6.18
CA VAL A 195 -36.92 -6.16 4.79
C VAL A 195 -37.74 -5.06 4.14
N ASP A 196 -37.11 -3.91 3.91
CA ASP A 196 -37.61 -2.95 2.91
C ASP A 196 -36.85 -3.20 1.60
N HIS A 197 -37.58 -3.70 0.60
CA HIS A 197 -37.08 -4.31 -0.63
C HIS A 197 -36.64 -3.30 -1.71
N SER A 198 -36.05 -2.15 -1.34
CA SER A 198 -35.86 -1.05 -2.30
C SER A 198 -34.42 -0.72 -2.70
N ASN A 199 -33.37 -1.45 -2.30
CA ASN A 199 -31.98 -1.04 -2.62
C ASN A 199 -30.98 -2.20 -2.89
N ASN A 200 -31.36 -3.20 -3.69
CA ASN A 200 -30.42 -4.27 -4.07
C ASN A 200 -29.41 -3.86 -5.18
N ASP A 201 -29.67 -2.79 -5.93
CA ASP A 201 -28.83 -2.44 -7.09
C ASP A 201 -27.48 -1.79 -6.69
N ALA A 202 -27.38 -1.16 -5.52
CA ALA A 202 -26.15 -0.53 -5.05
C ALA A 202 -25.13 -1.53 -4.48
N ALA A 203 -25.60 -2.64 -3.91
CA ALA A 203 -24.73 -3.67 -3.33
C ALA A 203 -24.04 -4.53 -4.40
N ASP A 204 -24.75 -4.83 -5.50
CA ASP A 204 -24.18 -5.56 -6.64
C ASP A 204 -23.15 -4.72 -7.41
N SER A 205 -23.34 -3.40 -7.50
CA SER A 205 -22.35 -2.48 -8.07
C SER A 205 -21.07 -2.34 -7.22
N LEU A 206 -21.17 -2.55 -5.90
CA LEU A 206 -20.02 -2.56 -4.99
C LEU A 206 -19.23 -3.87 -5.09
N MET A 207 -19.89 -4.99 -5.40
CA MET A 207 -19.24 -6.29 -5.63
C MET A 207 -18.49 -6.37 -6.97
N SER A 208 -18.92 -5.65 -8.02
CA SER A 208 -18.17 -5.54 -9.27
C SER A 208 -16.93 -4.64 -9.17
N ILE A 209 -16.83 -3.80 -8.13
CA ILE A 209 -15.64 -2.97 -7.84
C ILE A 209 -14.57 -3.76 -7.08
N ILE A 210 -14.88 -5.00 -6.65
CA ILE A 210 -13.94 -5.88 -5.97
C ILE A 210 -13.01 -6.51 -7.01
N MET A 211 -11.92 -5.79 -7.29
CA MET A 211 -10.71 -6.23 -8.02
C MET A 211 -10.72 -6.12 -9.54
N ASP A 212 -11.64 -5.36 -10.14
CA ASP A 212 -11.49 -4.97 -11.54
C ASP A 212 -10.35 -3.94 -11.74
N PRO A 213 -9.68 -3.96 -12.90
CA PRO A 213 -8.58 -3.07 -13.21
C PRO A 213 -8.99 -1.61 -13.12
N VAL A 214 -8.45 -0.91 -12.13
CA VAL A 214 -8.57 0.54 -11.99
C VAL A 214 -7.69 1.22 -13.05
N PRO A 215 -8.15 2.30 -13.72
CA PRO A 215 -7.29 3.13 -14.56
C PRO A 215 -6.09 3.67 -13.76
N VAL A 216 -4.92 3.82 -14.40
CA VAL A 216 -3.73 4.38 -13.75
C VAL A 216 -3.23 5.55 -14.59
N THR A 217 -3.04 6.70 -13.94
CA THR A 217 -2.32 7.85 -14.51
C THR A 217 -0.84 7.77 -14.10
N LEU A 218 0.07 7.92 -15.07
CA LEU A 218 1.52 7.87 -14.87
C LEU A 218 2.04 9.21 -14.32
N PHE A 219 2.83 9.18 -13.24
CA PHE A 219 3.69 10.30 -12.85
C PHE A 219 5.14 9.84 -12.70
N GLY A 220 6.04 10.57 -13.35
CA GLY A 220 7.50 10.38 -13.28
C GLY A 220 8.13 11.30 -12.23
N SER A 221 9.25 10.84 -11.67
CA SER A 221 10.21 11.47 -10.75
C SER A 221 9.79 12.68 -9.90
N ALA A 222 9.98 12.51 -8.59
CA ALA A 222 10.12 13.54 -7.55
C ALA A 222 10.28 14.98 -8.06
N ASN A 223 9.16 15.71 -8.15
CA ASN A 223 9.09 17.16 -7.94
C ASN A 223 7.65 17.71 -7.98
N ASP A 224 6.67 16.95 -7.51
CA ASP A 224 5.32 17.51 -7.33
C ASP A 224 5.08 17.75 -5.84
N ASN A 225 5.57 18.92 -5.40
CA ASN A 225 5.04 19.59 -4.22
C ASN A 225 3.53 19.79 -4.42
N LEU A 226 2.72 19.04 -3.69
CA LEU A 226 1.36 19.45 -3.39
C LEU A 226 1.36 20.19 -2.03
N PRO A 227 0.55 21.26 -1.90
CA PRO A 227 0.57 22.17 -0.76
C PRO A 227 0.17 21.53 0.57
#